data_AF-A0A8B7NKD4-F1
#
_entry.id   AF-A0A8B7NKD4-F1
#
_cell.length_a   1.000
_cell.length_b   1.000
_cell.length_c   1.000
_cell.angle_alpha   90.00
_cell.angle_beta   90.00
_cell.angle_gamma   90.00
#
_symmetry.space_group_name_H-M   'P 1'
#
loop_
_entity.id
_entity.type
_entity.pdbx_description
1 polymer ?
#
loop_
_entity_poly.entity_id
_entity_poly.type
_entity_poly.pdbx_seq_one_letter_code
_entity_poly.pdbx_strand_id
1 'polypeptide(L)'
;MGGENDNEPKNSYIDFLTAIGRTLEGGVQWVRESIVEPNQKKSYWYHRQFRRVPTIDQCYTDDVVCIYEANAQFKRDKLVDDQILAILRRRQEDCAIFEGPDRIKRCAPIREEYEKAAADWFTKYGDLGYYKNAQSCYMKQKHRMIWERRHGPVGSGMRPRSEWGTPYEAPESQ
;
A
#
# COMPACT_ATOMS: atom_id res chain seq x y z
N MET A 1 -6.05 15.84 20.57
CA MET A 1 -4.75 15.61 21.21
C MET A 1 -3.98 16.91 21.10
N GLY A 2 -3.58 17.47 22.25
CA GLY A 2 -3.06 18.82 22.39
C GLY A 2 -3.67 19.47 23.63
N GLY A 3 -3.44 18.86 24.79
CA GLY A 3 -3.67 19.52 26.08
C GLY A 3 -2.48 20.43 26.31
N GLU A 4 -2.67 21.72 26.11
CA GLU A 4 -1.65 22.75 26.30
C GLU A 4 -1.68 23.16 27.78
N ASN A 5 -0.53 23.16 28.44
CA ASN A 5 -0.41 23.53 29.85
C ASN A 5 -0.60 25.05 29.96
N ASP A 6 -1.74 25.51 30.48
CA ASP A 6 -2.15 26.92 30.52
C ASP A 6 -1.32 27.85 31.44
N ASN A 7 -0.16 27.40 31.95
CA ASN A 7 0.56 28.05 33.06
C ASN A 7 2.00 28.48 32.71
N GLU A 8 2.29 28.91 31.48
CA GLU A 8 3.53 29.63 31.12
C GLU A 8 3.28 31.13 30.90
N PRO A 9 4.22 32.02 31.25
CA PRO A 9 4.07 33.47 31.06
C PRO A 9 3.95 33.79 29.56
N LYS A 10 2.77 34.26 29.15
CA LYS A 10 2.45 34.49 27.73
C LYS A 10 3.16 35.73 27.21
N ASN A 11 3.87 35.56 26.09
CA ASN A 11 4.53 36.63 25.36
C ASN A 11 3.47 37.41 24.55
N SER A 12 3.53 38.75 24.54
CA SER A 12 2.47 39.60 23.94
C SER A 12 2.21 39.31 22.45
N TYR A 13 3.22 38.82 21.74
CA TYR A 13 3.12 38.36 20.35
C TYR A 13 2.24 37.10 20.20
N ILE A 14 2.33 36.16 21.15
CA ILE A 14 1.52 34.94 21.15
C ILE A 14 0.05 35.29 21.47
N ASP A 15 -0.18 36.23 22.40
CA ASP A 15 -1.54 36.71 22.70
C ASP A 15 -2.19 37.41 21.50
N PHE A 16 -1.42 38.18 20.73
CA PHE A 16 -1.90 38.79 19.49
C PHE A 16 -2.25 37.75 18.41
N LEU A 17 -1.38 36.77 18.18
CA LEU A 17 -1.63 35.70 17.21
C LEU A 17 -2.81 34.82 17.60
N THR A 18 -2.96 34.50 18.88
CA THR A 18 -4.11 33.72 19.38
C THR A 18 -5.42 34.52 19.28
N ALA A 19 -5.39 35.83 19.50
CA ALA A 19 -6.55 36.69 19.31
C ALA A 19 -7.00 36.72 17.84
N ILE A 20 -6.07 36.82 16.88
CA ILE A 20 -6.38 36.73 15.44
C ILE A 20 -6.90 35.34 15.07
N GLY A 21 -6.28 34.27 15.59
CA GLY A 21 -6.72 32.90 15.34
C GLY A 21 -8.18 32.69 15.75
N ARG A 22 -8.54 33.15 16.96
CA ARG A 22 -9.91 33.02 17.50
C ARG A 22 -10.95 33.80 16.70
N THR A 23 -10.62 34.99 16.22
CA THR A 23 -11.58 35.79 15.44
C THR A 23 -11.85 35.18 14.07
N LEU A 24 -10.83 34.61 13.42
CA LEU A 24 -10.98 33.90 12.15
C LEU A 24 -11.70 32.55 12.34
N GLU A 25 -11.29 31.75 13.33
CA GLU A 25 -11.89 30.46 13.62
C GLU A 25 -13.37 30.59 14.01
N GLY A 26 -13.73 31.61 14.80
CA GLY A 26 -15.11 31.91 15.14
C GLY A 26 -15.97 32.24 13.91
N GLY A 27 -15.42 32.98 12.94
CA GLY A 27 -16.09 33.27 11.68
C GLY A 27 -16.32 32.00 10.84
N VAL A 28 -15.31 31.13 10.73
CA VAL A 28 -15.44 29.85 9.99
C VAL A 28 -16.46 28.92 10.67
N GLN A 29 -16.43 28.85 12.00
CA GLN A 29 -17.37 28.03 12.76
C GLN A 29 -18.81 28.55 12.58
N TRP A 30 -19.01 29.87 12.62
CA TRP A 30 -20.32 30.48 12.34
C TRP A 30 -20.84 30.13 10.93
N VAL A 31 -19.99 30.17 9.90
CA VAL A 31 -20.37 29.77 8.53
C VAL A 31 -20.76 28.29 8.47
N ARG A 32 -19.99 27.42 9.13
CA ARG A 32 -20.30 25.98 9.19
C ARG A 32 -21.67 25.73 9.81
N GLU A 33 -21.92 26.28 11.00
CA GLU A 33 -23.15 26.07 11.76
C GLU A 33 -24.36 26.75 11.10
N SER A 34 -24.19 27.97 10.60
CA SER A 34 -25.30 28.78 10.10
C SER A 34 -25.66 28.53 8.64
N ILE A 35 -24.70 28.11 7.80
CA ILE A 35 -24.90 27.98 6.34
C ILE A 35 -24.74 26.53 5.89
N VAL A 36 -23.65 25.86 6.28
CA VAL A 36 -23.31 24.53 5.75
C VAL A 36 -24.21 23.45 6.35
N GLU A 37 -24.26 23.34 7.67
CA GLU A 37 -25.02 22.29 8.37
C GLU A 37 -26.53 22.28 8.05
N PRO A 38 -27.26 23.42 8.03
CA PRO A 38 -28.68 23.41 7.67
C PRO A 38 -28.93 23.12 6.19
N ASN A 39 -27.98 23.44 5.31
CA ASN A 39 -28.11 23.18 3.88
C ASN A 39 -27.59 21.78 3.46
N GLN A 40 -26.91 21.08 4.37
CA GLN A 40 -26.33 19.76 4.10
C GLN A 40 -27.39 18.66 4.13
N LYS A 41 -27.79 18.17 2.95
CA LYS A 41 -28.63 16.99 2.83
C LYS A 41 -27.85 15.74 3.27
N LYS A 42 -28.28 15.12 4.37
CA LYS A 42 -27.72 13.83 4.82
C LYS A 42 -28.18 12.72 3.88
N SER A 43 -27.31 12.27 2.99
CA SER A 43 -27.51 11.07 2.18
C SER A 43 -26.68 9.93 2.74
N TYR A 44 -27.28 8.74 2.82
CA TYR A 44 -26.59 7.54 3.26
C TYR A 44 -25.88 6.90 2.05
N TRP A 45 -24.60 6.60 2.20
CA TRP A 45 -23.84 5.81 1.24
C TRP A 45 -23.23 4.62 1.96
N TYR A 46 -23.16 3.48 1.27
CA TYR A 46 -22.63 2.24 1.82
C TYR A 46 -21.38 1.82 1.07
N HIS A 47 -20.45 1.19 1.78
CA HIS A 47 -19.29 0.59 1.16
C HIS A 47 -19.73 -0.65 0.36
N ARG A 48 -19.38 -0.68 -0.93
CA ARG A 48 -19.67 -1.83 -1.79
C ARG A 48 -18.83 -3.03 -1.37
N GLN A 49 -19.50 -4.14 -1.08
CA GLN A 49 -18.85 -5.42 -0.78
C GLN A 49 -18.88 -6.32 -2.01
N PHE A 50 -17.72 -6.82 -2.41
CA PHE A 50 -17.58 -7.79 -3.50
C PHE A 50 -17.38 -9.17 -2.91
N ARG A 51 -18.19 -10.15 -3.32
CA ARG A 51 -17.90 -11.56 -3.00
C ARG A 51 -16.65 -12.03 -3.74
N ARG A 52 -15.98 -13.04 -3.19
CA ARG A 52 -14.86 -13.70 -3.88
C ARG A 52 -15.40 -14.55 -5.02
N VAL A 53 -14.65 -14.56 -6.12
CA VAL A 53 -14.83 -15.36 -7.33
C VAL A 53 -13.71 -16.42 -7.34
N PRO A 54 -13.90 -17.58 -7.99
CA PRO A 54 -12.80 -18.51 -8.25
C PRO A 54 -11.58 -17.81 -8.88
N THR A 55 -10.40 -18.21 -8.44
CA THR A 55 -9.12 -17.69 -8.95
C THR A 55 -8.74 -18.36 -10.27
N ILE A 56 -7.77 -17.78 -10.98
CA ILE A 56 -7.40 -18.20 -12.35
C ILE A 56 -6.89 -19.65 -12.46
N ASP A 57 -6.41 -20.23 -11.36
CA ASP A 57 -5.93 -21.61 -11.24
C ASP A 57 -7.06 -22.64 -11.20
N GLN A 58 -8.25 -22.25 -10.77
CA GLN A 58 -9.44 -23.12 -10.73
C GLN A 58 -10.22 -23.11 -12.05
N CYS A 59 -9.88 -22.17 -12.93
CA CYS A 59 -10.58 -21.93 -14.17
C CYS A 59 -10.10 -22.87 -15.29
N TYR A 60 -11.01 -23.31 -16.14
CA TYR A 60 -10.64 -23.99 -17.38
C TYR A 60 -10.07 -22.99 -18.40
N THR A 61 -9.26 -23.47 -19.35
CA THR A 61 -8.58 -22.62 -20.33
C THR A 61 -9.52 -22.05 -21.39
N ASP A 62 -10.66 -22.70 -21.62
CA ASP A 62 -11.68 -22.35 -22.61
C ASP A 62 -12.85 -21.54 -22.01
N ASP A 63 -13.01 -21.51 -20.68
CA ASP A 63 -14.06 -20.74 -20.00
C ASP A 63 -13.69 -19.24 -19.89
N VAL A 64 -14.06 -18.49 -20.92
CA VAL A 64 -13.83 -17.05 -20.99
C VAL A 64 -14.56 -16.25 -19.90
N VAL A 65 -15.68 -16.75 -19.37
CA VAL A 65 -16.48 -16.04 -18.36
C VAL A 65 -15.77 -16.11 -17.02
N CYS A 66 -15.36 -17.30 -16.61
CA CYS A 66 -14.58 -17.50 -15.39
C CYS A 66 -13.25 -16.73 -15.44
N ILE A 67 -12.53 -16.75 -16.58
CA ILE A 67 -11.29 -15.97 -16.76
C ILE A 67 -11.56 -14.46 -16.63
N TYR A 68 -12.67 -13.97 -17.17
CA TYR A 68 -13.05 -12.57 -17.09
C TYR A 68 -13.33 -12.13 -15.64
N GLU A 69 -14.11 -12.92 -14.90
CA GLU A 69 -14.44 -12.60 -13.50
C GLU A 69 -13.18 -12.64 -12.60
N ALA A 70 -12.32 -13.65 -12.79
CA ALA A 70 -11.04 -13.76 -12.08
C ALA A 70 -10.11 -12.56 -12.38
N ASN A 71 -10.02 -12.13 -13.64
CA ASN A 71 -9.27 -10.93 -14.02
C ASN A 71 -9.87 -9.65 -13.42
N ALA A 72 -11.19 -9.55 -13.35
CA ALA A 72 -11.84 -8.41 -12.73
C ALA A 72 -11.56 -8.37 -11.21
N GLN A 73 -11.56 -9.52 -10.53
CA GLN A 73 -11.16 -9.59 -9.13
C GLN A 73 -9.68 -9.19 -8.95
N PHE A 74 -8.78 -9.75 -9.75
CA PHE A 74 -7.35 -9.40 -9.71
C PHE A 74 -7.09 -7.89 -9.87
N LYS A 75 -7.80 -7.23 -10.80
CA LYS A 75 -7.68 -5.78 -10.99
C LYS A 75 -8.15 -5.00 -9.75
N ARG A 76 -9.23 -5.43 -9.09
CA ARG A 76 -9.72 -4.79 -7.86
C ARG A 76 -8.74 -5.00 -6.71
N ASP A 77 -8.25 -6.22 -6.52
CA ASP A 77 -7.30 -6.54 -5.46
C ASP A 77 -5.98 -5.77 -5.66
N LYS A 78 -5.52 -5.61 -6.90
CA LYS A 78 -4.38 -4.75 -7.22
C LYS A 78 -4.63 -3.29 -6.81
N LEU A 79 -5.79 -2.72 -7.12
CA LEU A 79 -6.13 -1.35 -6.71
C LEU A 79 -6.14 -1.20 -5.20
N VAL A 80 -6.60 -2.21 -4.46
CA VAL A 80 -6.55 -2.22 -2.99
C VAL A 80 -5.11 -2.27 -2.51
N ASP A 81 -4.27 -3.15 -3.06
CA ASP A 81 -2.85 -3.26 -2.71
C ASP A 81 -2.08 -1.95 -3.01
N ASP A 82 -2.40 -1.28 -4.12
CA ASP A 82 -1.85 0.04 -4.47
C ASP A 82 -2.21 1.10 -3.40
N GLN A 83 -3.44 1.08 -2.87
CA GLN A 83 -3.87 1.98 -1.80
C GLN A 83 -3.26 1.62 -0.44
N ILE A 84 -3.04 0.34 -0.15
CA ILE A 84 -2.34 -0.09 1.07
C ILE A 84 -0.92 0.51 1.09
N LEU A 85 -0.20 0.42 -0.03
CA LEU A 85 1.12 1.06 -0.16
C LEU A 85 1.06 2.58 -0.02
N ALA A 86 0.05 3.23 -0.60
CA ALA A 86 -0.11 4.67 -0.49
C ALA A 86 -0.34 5.11 0.98
N ILE A 87 -1.12 4.35 1.74
CA ILE A 87 -1.35 4.62 3.17
C ILE A 87 -0.04 4.44 3.97
N LEU A 88 0.71 3.37 3.74
CA LEU A 88 1.99 3.13 4.43
C LEU A 88 3.01 4.21 4.10
N ARG A 89 3.09 4.64 2.83
CA ARG A 89 3.95 5.76 2.42
C ARG A 89 3.56 7.04 3.15
N ARG A 90 2.26 7.36 3.20
CA ARG A 90 1.78 8.57 3.88
C ARG A 90 2.14 8.56 5.37
N ARG A 91 2.01 7.42 6.05
CA ARG A 91 2.43 7.28 7.46
C ARG A 91 3.92 7.53 7.65
N GLN A 92 4.76 7.03 6.73
CA GLN A 92 6.19 7.27 6.76
C GLN A 92 6.52 8.75 6.56
N GLU A 93 5.88 9.41 5.60
CA GLU A 93 6.03 10.83 5.31
C GLU A 93 5.57 11.69 6.48
N ASP A 94 4.40 11.40 7.06
CA ASP A 94 3.85 12.09 8.23
C ASP A 94 4.82 11.99 9.43
N CYS A 95 5.36 10.79 9.69
CA CYS A 95 6.37 10.59 10.74
C CYS A 95 7.65 11.40 10.47
N ALA A 96 8.12 11.40 9.22
CA ALA A 96 9.33 12.13 8.85
C ALA A 96 9.17 13.66 9.01
N ILE A 97 7.98 14.18 8.74
CA ILE A 97 7.65 15.60 8.93
C ILE A 97 7.56 15.92 10.44
N PHE A 98 6.90 15.05 11.22
CA PHE A 98 6.70 15.28 12.66
C PHE A 98 8.00 15.25 13.47
N GLU A 99 8.88 14.27 13.22
CA GLU A 99 10.13 14.06 13.98
C GLU A 99 11.30 14.91 13.46
N GLY A 100 11.19 15.49 12.26
CA GLY A 100 12.19 16.39 11.68
C GLY A 100 13.63 15.80 11.63
N PRO A 101 14.58 16.27 12.46
CA PRO A 101 15.97 15.79 12.47
C PRO A 101 16.12 14.35 12.99
N ASP A 102 15.28 13.91 13.94
CA ASP A 102 15.42 12.60 14.60
C ASP A 102 14.68 11.45 13.89
N ARG A 103 14.13 11.73 12.70
CA ARG A 103 13.31 10.79 11.92
C ARG A 103 13.97 9.43 11.67
N ILE A 104 15.30 9.37 11.59
CA ILE A 104 16.04 8.14 11.26
C ILE A 104 15.81 7.07 12.34
N LYS A 105 15.80 7.47 13.62
CA LYS A 105 15.66 6.55 14.74
C LYS A 105 14.19 6.34 15.11
N ARG A 106 13.41 7.42 15.14
CA ARG A 106 12.00 7.40 15.60
C ARG A 106 11.06 6.74 14.57
N CYS A 107 11.29 6.98 13.28
CA CYS A 107 10.45 6.43 12.21
C CYS A 107 10.96 5.10 11.62
N ALA A 108 12.00 4.49 12.21
CA ALA A 108 12.56 3.22 11.75
C ALA A 108 11.52 2.09 11.55
N PRO A 109 10.63 1.78 12.51
CA PRO A 109 9.68 0.67 12.35
C PRO A 109 8.69 0.91 11.21
N ILE A 110 8.19 2.14 11.07
CA ILE A 110 7.24 2.51 10.00
C ILE A 110 7.90 2.39 8.63
N ARG A 111 9.17 2.79 8.54
CA ARG A 111 9.96 2.66 7.31
C ARG A 111 10.18 1.20 6.95
N GLU A 112 10.51 0.34 7.91
CA GLU A 112 10.69 -1.10 7.67
C GLU A 112 9.40 -1.77 7.21
N GLU A 113 8.26 -1.42 7.82
CA GLU A 113 6.94 -1.89 7.37
C GLU A 113 6.64 -1.47 5.93
N TYR A 114 6.93 -0.22 5.57
CA TYR A 114 6.77 0.28 4.21
C TYR A 114 7.69 -0.44 3.22
N GLU A 115 8.98 -0.58 3.53
CA GLU A 115 9.97 -1.24 2.67
C GLU A 115 9.59 -2.71 2.43
N LYS A 116 9.14 -3.42 3.47
CA LYS A 116 8.64 -4.78 3.36
C LYS A 116 7.41 -4.86 2.46
N ALA A 117 6.41 -4.01 2.69
CA ALA A 117 5.20 -3.99 1.87
C ALA A 117 5.51 -3.64 0.40
N ALA A 118 6.43 -2.71 0.15
CA ALA A 118 6.86 -2.33 -1.19
C ALA A 118 7.56 -3.50 -1.91
N ALA A 119 8.41 -4.25 -1.19
CA ALA A 119 9.06 -5.45 -1.72
C ALA A 119 8.03 -6.55 -2.05
N ASP A 120 7.05 -6.78 -1.17
CA ASP A 120 5.98 -7.76 -1.40
C ASP A 120 5.11 -7.39 -2.61
N TRP A 121 4.75 -6.12 -2.72
CA TRP A 121 4.00 -5.60 -3.87
C TRP A 121 4.79 -5.73 -5.17
N PHE A 122 6.08 -5.37 -5.18
CA PHE A 122 6.93 -5.49 -6.37
C PHE A 122 7.13 -6.97 -6.75
N THR A 123 7.26 -7.85 -5.77
CA THR A 123 7.34 -9.29 -6.00
C THR A 123 6.08 -9.81 -6.70
N LYS A 124 4.89 -9.34 -6.31
CA LYS A 124 3.62 -9.76 -6.93
C LYS A 124 3.36 -9.10 -8.28
N TYR A 125 3.53 -7.79 -8.40
CA TYR A 125 3.06 -6.98 -9.54
C TYR A 125 4.16 -6.34 -10.40
N GLY A 126 5.42 -6.40 -9.98
CA GLY A 126 6.58 -5.93 -10.75
C GLY A 126 6.79 -6.76 -12.00
N ASP A 127 7.34 -6.15 -13.07
CA ASP A 127 7.73 -6.81 -14.32
C ASP A 127 6.63 -7.57 -15.10
N LEU A 128 5.35 -7.44 -14.71
CA LEU A 128 4.21 -8.03 -15.45
C LEU A 128 3.89 -7.30 -16.78
N GLY A 129 4.64 -6.24 -17.12
CA GLY A 129 4.37 -5.38 -18.27
C GLY A 129 3.13 -4.49 -18.10
N TYR A 130 2.67 -3.90 -19.21
CA TYR A 130 1.52 -2.98 -19.23
C TYR A 130 0.18 -3.72 -19.08
N TYR A 131 -0.02 -4.81 -19.83
CA TYR A 131 -1.25 -5.62 -19.80
C TYR A 131 -1.23 -6.65 -18.66
N LYS A 132 -1.35 -6.17 -17.42
CA LYS A 132 -1.35 -7.02 -16.21
C LYS A 132 -2.65 -7.83 -16.11
N ASN A 133 -2.52 -9.15 -16.23
CA ASN A 133 -3.62 -10.11 -16.09
C ASN A 133 -3.37 -11.10 -14.95
N ALA A 134 -4.44 -11.73 -14.44
CA ALA A 134 -4.33 -12.76 -13.40
C ALA A 134 -3.43 -13.92 -13.86
N GLN A 135 -3.52 -14.32 -15.13
CA GLN A 135 -2.70 -15.38 -15.72
C GLN A 135 -1.19 -15.04 -15.71
N SER A 136 -0.81 -13.81 -16.05
CA SER A 136 0.60 -13.37 -16.00
C SER A 136 1.16 -13.37 -14.57
N CYS A 137 0.36 -12.93 -13.60
CA CYS A 137 0.71 -12.98 -12.17
C CYS A 137 0.90 -14.43 -11.71
N TYR A 138 0.00 -15.32 -12.13
CA TYR A 138 0.07 -16.73 -11.80
C TYR A 138 1.29 -17.43 -12.40
N MET A 139 1.66 -17.11 -13.64
CA MET A 139 2.90 -17.64 -14.24
C MET A 139 4.16 -17.12 -13.53
N LYS A 140 4.17 -15.85 -13.10
CA LYS A 140 5.25 -15.32 -12.25
C LYS A 140 5.36 -16.07 -10.92
N GLN A 141 4.22 -16.32 -10.26
CA GLN A 141 4.15 -17.09 -9.03
C GLN A 141 4.71 -18.51 -9.22
N LYS A 142 4.32 -19.19 -10.30
CA LYS A 142 4.85 -20.51 -10.65
C LYS A 142 6.37 -20.49 -10.85
N HIS A 143 6.88 -19.51 -11.59
CA HIS A 143 8.31 -19.36 -11.80
C HIS A 143 9.07 -19.24 -10.48
N ARG A 144 8.56 -18.41 -9.55
CA ARG A 144 9.11 -18.28 -8.20
C ARG A 144 9.09 -19.60 -7.42
N MET A 145 7.96 -20.32 -7.43
CA MET A 145 7.87 -21.60 -6.72
C MET A 145 8.81 -22.67 -7.30
N ILE A 146 8.99 -22.71 -8.63
CA ILE A 146 9.95 -23.62 -9.27
C ILE A 146 11.38 -23.25 -8.88
N TRP A 147 11.69 -21.96 -8.79
CA TRP A 147 13.00 -21.48 -8.34
C TRP A 147 13.24 -21.84 -6.86
N GLU A 148 12.29 -21.57 -5.97
CA GLU A 148 12.38 -21.92 -4.54
C GLU A 148 12.53 -23.42 -4.33
N ARG A 149 11.94 -24.27 -5.19
CA ARG A 149 12.14 -25.72 -5.15
C ARG A 149 13.57 -26.16 -5.49
N ARG A 150 14.27 -25.44 -6.37
CA ARG A 150 15.62 -25.79 -6.85
C ARG A 150 16.75 -25.19 -6.00
N HIS A 151 16.43 -24.15 -5.25
CA HIS A 151 17.41 -23.23 -4.73
C HIS A 151 17.06 -22.64 -3.35
N GLY A 152 15.78 -22.71 -2.97
CA GLY A 152 15.28 -22.19 -1.72
C GLY A 152 15.40 -23.19 -0.57
N PRO A 153 15.15 -22.74 0.67
CA PRO A 153 15.28 -23.56 1.87
C PRO A 153 14.21 -24.66 1.99
N VAL A 154 13.14 -24.58 1.19
CA VAL A 154 11.94 -25.42 1.29
C VAL A 154 11.94 -26.57 0.26
N GLY A 155 12.91 -26.60 -0.66
CA GLY A 155 12.99 -27.56 -1.76
C GLY A 155 13.89 -28.76 -1.48
N SER A 156 13.60 -29.90 -2.12
CA SER A 156 14.39 -31.14 -2.03
C SER A 156 15.69 -31.14 -2.82
N GLY A 157 15.94 -30.11 -3.64
CA GLY A 157 17.18 -29.98 -4.40
C GLY A 157 17.96 -28.75 -3.95
N MET A 158 19.01 -28.94 -3.14
CA MET A 158 20.02 -27.92 -2.92
C MET A 158 21.12 -28.12 -3.96
N ARG A 159 21.02 -27.47 -5.12
CA ARG A 159 22.20 -27.36 -6.00
C ARG A 159 23.15 -26.31 -5.41
N PRO A 160 24.43 -26.63 -5.13
CA PRO A 160 25.39 -25.68 -4.60
C PRO A 160 25.56 -24.49 -5.56
N ARG A 161 25.85 -23.29 -5.04
CA ARG A 161 25.98 -22.03 -5.82
C ARG A 161 26.89 -22.14 -7.06
N SER A 162 27.85 -23.06 -7.02
CA SER A 162 28.76 -23.36 -8.13
C SER A 162 28.09 -23.96 -9.38
N GLU A 163 26.90 -24.55 -9.26
CA GLU A 163 26.21 -25.26 -10.37
C GLU A 163 25.13 -24.40 -11.07
N TRP A 164 25.05 -23.12 -10.75
CA TRP A 164 23.88 -22.30 -11.12
C TRP A 164 23.85 -21.86 -12.58
N GLY A 165 24.91 -22.13 -13.34
CA GLY A 165 25.08 -21.74 -14.74
C GLY A 165 25.02 -20.22 -14.91
N THR A 166 25.99 -19.64 -15.61
CA THR A 166 25.76 -18.27 -16.09
C THR A 166 24.63 -18.31 -17.15
N PRO A 167 23.82 -17.26 -17.31
CA PRO A 167 22.70 -17.26 -18.28
C PRO A 167 23.09 -17.55 -19.74
N TYR A 168 24.40 -17.63 -20.05
CA TYR A 168 24.97 -17.78 -21.38
C TYR A 168 25.71 -19.11 -21.62
N GLU A 169 25.76 -20.01 -20.65
CA GLU A 169 26.39 -21.32 -20.83
C GLU A 169 25.33 -22.40 -21.07
N ALA A 170 25.26 -22.87 -22.32
CA ALA A 170 24.54 -24.10 -22.63
C ALA A 170 25.21 -25.28 -21.91
N PRO A 171 24.46 -26.28 -21.42
CA PRO A 171 25.08 -27.47 -20.86
C PRO A 171 25.85 -28.19 -21.97
N GLU A 172 27.17 -28.29 -21.82
CA GLU A 172 27.96 -29.20 -22.65
C GLU A 172 27.45 -30.62 -22.43
N SER A 173 27.03 -31.23 -23.53
CA SER A 173 26.59 -32.61 -23.60
C SER A 173 27.68 -33.54 -23.08
N GLN A 174 27.36 -34.32 -22.06
CA GLN A 174 27.99 -35.63 -21.83
C GLN A 174 27.01 -36.71 -22.26
#